data_AF-A0A7G7GC45-F1
#
_entry.id   AF-A0A7G7GC45-F1
#
_cell.length_a   1.000
_cell.length_b   1.000
_cell.length_c   1.000
_cell.angle_alpha   90.00
_cell.angle_beta   90.00
_cell.angle_gamma   90.00
#
_symmetry.space_group_name_H-M   'P 1'
#
loop_
_entity.id
_entity.type
_entity.pdbx_description
1 polymer ?
#
loop_
_entity_poly.entity_id
_entity_poly.type
_entity_poly.pdbx_seq_one_letter_code
_entity_poly.pdbx_strand_id
1 'polypeptide(L)'
;MKNLILIFSIFLLACTPREKPLFKTLRIKHTYGDESYSVREMTFNLEENAVVGKITIPNSDKLFSSRTELNNKSISNLNSFVKLAENYSKNCEESNETSYVQYYEVEIDNRNLKIFKFCDWKSLTFQNLEKEIFESYFKEMPNKIKEFNASLSKRLVGKWMENEKLENLKLESEWILEKIPANSEAQEYFEFLQPQKAILNRKGEKIYYDYQFYIDNGVTNLVMNGDDKKNGEEFIYGQHFKVVELTNSQIKLVH
;
A
#
# COMPACT_ATOMS: atom_id res chain seq x y z
N MET A 1 -7.65 -70.83 21.35
CA MET A 1 -8.62 -69.75 21.02
C MET A 1 -8.09 -68.47 21.66
N LYS A 2 -7.21 -67.72 20.99
CA LYS A 2 -7.52 -66.53 20.15
C LYS A 2 -8.51 -65.58 20.82
N ASN A 3 -8.00 -64.53 21.45
CA ASN A 3 -8.71 -63.26 21.63
C ASN A 3 -7.73 -62.12 21.30
N LEU A 4 -7.83 -61.64 20.07
CA LEU A 4 -7.12 -60.47 19.55
C LEU A 4 -8.11 -59.30 19.68
N ILE A 5 -7.91 -58.44 20.68
CA ILE A 5 -8.69 -57.20 20.82
C ILE A 5 -8.06 -56.18 19.88
N LEU A 6 -8.73 -55.94 18.75
CA LEU A 6 -8.38 -54.90 17.79
C LEU A 6 -9.12 -53.62 18.20
N ILE A 7 -8.43 -52.67 18.82
CA ILE A 7 -8.99 -51.34 19.11
C ILE A 7 -8.93 -50.53 17.82
N PHE A 8 -10.07 -50.43 17.14
CA PHE A 8 -10.24 -49.59 15.96
C PHE A 8 -10.42 -48.14 16.44
N SER A 9 -9.32 -47.40 16.51
CA SER A 9 -9.33 -45.96 16.79
C SER A 9 -9.81 -45.22 15.54
N ILE A 10 -11.11 -44.97 15.46
CA ILE A 10 -11.71 -44.14 14.39
C ILE A 10 -11.33 -42.69 14.70
N PHE A 11 -10.27 -42.19 14.07
CA PHE A 11 -10.03 -40.76 13.91
C PHE A 11 -11.13 -40.20 12.99
N LEU A 12 -12.26 -39.82 13.58
CA LEU A 12 -13.20 -38.90 12.94
C LEU A 12 -12.48 -37.55 12.85
N LEU A 13 -11.83 -37.29 11.72
CA LEU A 13 -11.50 -35.95 11.28
C LEU A 13 -12.83 -35.19 11.20
N ALA A 14 -13.18 -34.48 12.27
CA ALA A 14 -14.30 -33.57 12.26
C ALA A 14 -14.00 -32.48 11.21
N CYS A 15 -14.56 -32.63 10.01
CA CYS A 15 -14.72 -31.52 9.07
C CYS A 15 -15.58 -30.48 9.79
N THR A 16 -14.94 -29.46 10.35
CA THR A 16 -15.66 -28.30 10.86
C THR A 16 -16.44 -27.70 9.69
N PRO A 17 -17.77 -27.53 9.80
CA PRO A 17 -18.55 -26.98 8.70
C PRO A 17 -18.02 -25.58 8.38
N ARG A 18 -17.72 -25.33 7.10
CA ARG A 18 -17.27 -24.03 6.61
C ARG A 18 -18.44 -23.05 6.72
N GLU A 19 -18.21 -21.90 7.36
CA GLU A 19 -19.21 -20.84 7.45
C GLU A 19 -19.53 -20.36 6.02
N LYS A 20 -20.82 -20.27 5.67
CA LYS A 20 -21.23 -19.82 4.32
C LYS A 20 -21.33 -18.29 4.29
N PRO A 21 -20.71 -17.61 3.31
CA PRO A 21 -20.86 -16.17 3.18
C PRO A 21 -22.28 -15.80 2.77
N LEU A 22 -22.77 -14.65 3.23
CA LEU A 22 -24.05 -14.04 2.82
C LEU A 22 -23.98 -13.28 1.49
N PHE A 23 -22.86 -13.40 0.80
CA PHE A 23 -22.52 -12.68 -0.41
C PHE A 23 -21.71 -13.58 -1.34
N LYS A 24 -21.85 -13.39 -2.65
CA LYS A 24 -20.89 -13.85 -3.65
C LYS A 24 -19.81 -12.81 -3.89
N THR A 25 -20.21 -11.54 -3.96
CA THR A 25 -19.31 -10.39 -4.06
C THR A 25 -19.66 -9.37 -3.00
N LEU A 26 -18.61 -8.84 -2.35
CA LEU A 26 -18.73 -7.79 -1.34
C LEU A 26 -17.63 -6.76 -1.57
N ARG A 27 -18.01 -5.49 -1.69
CA ARG A 27 -17.07 -4.35 -1.70
C ARG A 27 -17.42 -3.43 -0.56
N ILE A 28 -16.43 -3.07 0.23
CA ILE A 28 -16.58 -2.13 1.34
C ILE A 28 -15.64 -0.98 1.07
N LYS A 29 -16.20 0.21 0.87
CA LYS A 29 -15.47 1.46 0.72
C LYS A 29 -15.74 2.34 1.93
N HIS A 30 -14.68 2.86 2.53
CA HIS A 30 -14.74 3.74 3.70
C HIS A 30 -14.05 5.05 3.37
N THR A 31 -14.79 6.14 3.46
CA THR A 31 -14.27 7.51 3.32
C THR A 31 -14.25 8.14 4.71
N TYR A 32 -13.10 8.66 5.12
CA TYR A 32 -12.94 9.24 6.44
C TYR A 32 -11.99 10.43 6.47
N GLY A 33 -12.15 11.32 7.44
CA GLY A 33 -11.31 12.51 7.61
C GLY A 33 -12.12 13.75 7.92
N ASP A 34 -11.46 14.86 8.23
CA ASP A 34 -12.12 16.12 8.58
C ASP A 34 -11.95 17.14 7.43
N GLU A 35 -10.80 17.81 7.38
CA GLU A 35 -10.47 18.81 6.34
C GLU A 35 -10.01 18.18 5.01
N SER A 36 -9.41 16.98 5.09
CA SER A 36 -9.05 16.18 3.93
C SER A 36 -9.58 14.76 4.09
N TYR A 37 -10.17 14.23 3.03
CA TYR A 37 -10.75 12.90 3.05
C TYR A 37 -9.76 11.87 2.53
N SER A 38 -9.61 10.80 3.30
CA SER A 38 -8.96 9.56 2.88
C SER A 38 -10.01 8.55 2.46
N VAL A 39 -9.69 7.75 1.44
CA VAL A 39 -10.55 6.67 0.96
C VAL A 39 -9.79 5.36 1.07
N ARG A 40 -10.45 4.34 1.60
CA ARG A 40 -9.94 2.96 1.64
C ARG A 40 -11.00 2.02 1.14
N GLU A 41 -10.59 0.95 0.49
CA GLU A 41 -11.50 -0.02 -0.09
C GLU A 41 -10.92 -1.42 0.00
N MET A 42 -11.79 -2.37 0.35
CA MET A 42 -11.50 -3.80 0.30
C MET A 42 -12.64 -4.54 -0.41
N THR A 43 -12.29 -5.61 -1.11
CA THR A 43 -13.21 -6.46 -1.86
C THR A 43 -13.08 -7.91 -1.42
N PHE A 44 -14.18 -8.65 -1.50
CA PHE A 44 -14.28 -10.06 -1.19
C PHE A 44 -15.09 -10.77 -2.25
N ASN A 45 -14.56 -11.86 -2.77
CA ASN A 45 -15.24 -12.68 -3.78
C ASN A 45 -15.26 -14.14 -3.36
N LEU A 46 -16.38 -14.81 -3.58
CA LEU A 46 -16.48 -16.27 -3.50
C LEU A 46 -15.85 -16.86 -4.78
N GLU A 47 -14.62 -17.35 -4.65
CA GLU A 47 -13.86 -18.03 -5.68
C GLU A 47 -13.93 -19.54 -5.41
N GLU A 48 -14.58 -20.29 -6.29
CA GLU A 48 -14.83 -21.73 -6.14
C GLU A 48 -15.53 -22.08 -4.82
N ASN A 49 -14.75 -22.49 -3.81
CA ASN A 49 -15.23 -22.90 -2.49
C ASN A 49 -14.72 -22.00 -1.36
N ALA A 50 -14.03 -20.91 -1.68
CA ALA A 50 -13.35 -20.05 -0.72
C ALA A 50 -13.70 -18.57 -0.91
N VAL A 51 -13.75 -17.83 0.20
CA VAL A 51 -13.88 -16.37 0.15
C VAL A 51 -12.49 -15.77 0.12
N VAL A 52 -12.23 -14.93 -0.88
CA VAL A 52 -10.93 -14.31 -1.11
C VAL A 52 -11.07 -12.80 -0.97
N GLY A 53 -10.28 -12.21 -0.08
CA GLY A 53 -10.23 -10.78 0.17
C GLY A 53 -9.03 -10.09 -0.49
N LYS A 54 -9.19 -8.82 -0.87
CA LYS A 54 -8.14 -7.93 -1.38
C LYS A 54 -8.34 -6.50 -0.90
N ILE A 55 -7.26 -5.76 -0.70
CA ILE A 55 -7.28 -4.30 -0.54
C ILE A 55 -7.21 -3.68 -1.94
N THR A 56 -8.23 -2.93 -2.33
CA THR A 56 -8.31 -2.30 -3.65
C THR A 56 -7.95 -0.83 -3.63
N ILE A 57 -8.07 -0.14 -2.48
CA ILE A 57 -7.61 1.23 -2.30
C ILE A 57 -6.90 1.37 -0.93
N PRO A 58 -5.62 1.80 -0.90
CA PRO A 58 -4.73 2.01 -2.05
C PRO A 58 -4.30 0.68 -2.69
N ASN A 59 -4.25 0.62 -4.02
CA ASN A 59 -3.80 -0.58 -4.74
C ASN A 59 -2.27 -0.69 -4.74
N SER A 60 -1.74 -1.43 -3.77
CA SER A 60 -0.31 -1.74 -3.64
C SER A 60 0.05 -3.17 -4.08
N ASP A 61 -0.88 -3.88 -4.73
CA ASP A 61 -0.70 -5.29 -5.14
C ASP A 61 0.46 -5.48 -6.14
N LYS A 62 0.90 -4.42 -6.83
CA LYS A 62 2.11 -4.48 -7.69
C LYS A 62 3.40 -4.68 -6.90
N LEU A 63 3.46 -4.24 -5.64
CA LEU A 63 4.61 -4.48 -4.77
C LEU A 63 4.47 -5.83 -4.07
N PHE A 64 3.32 -6.05 -3.45
CA PHE A 64 3.01 -7.24 -2.70
C PHE A 64 1.49 -7.41 -2.66
N SER A 65 1.02 -8.59 -3.03
CA SER A 65 -0.41 -8.87 -3.14
C SER A 65 -1.08 -8.90 -1.76
N SER A 66 -2.14 -8.13 -1.59
CA SER A 66 -3.04 -8.18 -0.43
C SER A 66 -4.01 -9.37 -0.47
N ARG A 67 -4.04 -10.15 -1.55
CA ARG A 67 -4.92 -11.32 -1.71
C ARG A 67 -4.77 -12.30 -0.56
N THR A 68 -5.86 -12.56 0.17
CA THR A 68 -5.90 -13.48 1.29
C THR A 68 -7.14 -14.37 1.23
N GLU A 69 -7.00 -15.65 1.56
CA GLU A 69 -8.15 -16.55 1.73
C GLU A 69 -8.70 -16.43 3.15
N LEU A 70 -10.00 -16.24 3.30
CA LEU A 70 -10.64 -16.00 4.58
C LEU A 70 -10.93 -17.32 5.32
N ASN A 71 -10.65 -17.30 6.62
CA ASN A 71 -11.06 -18.33 7.56
C ASN A 71 -12.52 -18.12 8.03
N ASN A 72 -13.08 -19.12 8.74
CA ASN A 72 -14.45 -19.08 9.24
C ASN A 72 -14.75 -17.88 10.15
N LYS A 73 -13.78 -17.44 10.98
CA LYS A 73 -13.96 -16.29 11.87
C LYS A 73 -14.14 -15.01 11.05
N SER A 74 -13.28 -14.78 10.06
CA SER A 74 -13.37 -13.62 9.18
C SER A 74 -14.65 -13.63 8.34
N ILE A 75 -15.09 -14.79 7.84
CA ILE A 75 -16.37 -14.92 7.14
C ILE A 75 -17.54 -14.57 8.08
N SER A 76 -17.54 -15.07 9.31
CA SER A 76 -18.57 -14.75 10.31
C SER A 76 -18.62 -13.25 10.66
N ASN A 77 -17.46 -12.61 10.80
CA ASN A 77 -17.35 -11.17 11.02
C ASN A 77 -17.89 -10.37 9.82
N LEU A 78 -17.55 -10.76 8.59
CA LEU A 78 -18.10 -10.12 7.39
C LEU A 78 -19.61 -10.33 7.26
N ASN A 79 -20.12 -11.52 7.55
CA ASN A 79 -21.56 -11.78 7.59
C ASN A 79 -22.27 -10.88 8.62
N SER A 80 -21.65 -10.67 9.78
CA SER A 80 -22.17 -9.78 10.81
C SER A 80 -22.11 -8.31 10.38
N PHE A 81 -21.03 -7.90 9.70
CA PHE A 81 -20.89 -6.58 9.11
C PHE A 81 -21.97 -6.31 8.07
N VAL A 82 -22.20 -7.25 7.15
CA VAL A 82 -23.22 -7.14 6.10
C VAL A 82 -24.61 -6.93 6.70
N LYS A 83 -24.97 -7.69 7.74
CA LYS A 83 -26.25 -7.51 8.45
C LYS A 83 -26.37 -6.14 9.10
N LEU A 84 -25.28 -5.63 9.70
CA LEU A 84 -25.27 -4.28 10.26
C LEU A 84 -25.40 -3.21 9.17
N ALA A 85 -24.69 -3.35 8.05
CA ALA A 85 -24.76 -2.42 6.94
C ALA A 85 -26.18 -2.36 6.34
N GLU A 86 -26.85 -3.50 6.15
CA GLU A 86 -28.25 -3.57 5.68
C GLU A 86 -29.24 -2.93 6.67
N ASN A 87 -28.93 -2.96 7.97
CA ASN A 87 -29.73 -2.29 8.99
C ASN A 87 -29.49 -0.77 8.97
N TYR A 88 -28.21 -0.36 9.02
CA TYR A 88 -27.80 1.04 9.08
C TYR A 88 -28.06 1.83 7.80
N SER A 89 -28.13 1.15 6.65
CA SER A 89 -28.55 1.80 5.40
C SER A 89 -29.99 2.30 5.45
N LYS A 90 -30.82 1.77 6.36
CA LYS A 90 -32.18 2.27 6.60
C LYS A 90 -32.16 3.40 7.60
N ASN A 91 -31.60 3.15 8.78
CA ASN A 91 -31.37 4.17 9.80
C ASN A 91 -30.43 3.63 10.90
N CYS A 92 -29.82 4.52 11.65
CA CYS A 92 -29.12 4.23 12.90
C CYS A 92 -29.22 5.45 13.82
N GLU A 93 -29.06 5.25 15.13
CA GLU A 93 -28.86 6.35 16.06
C GLU A 93 -27.43 6.88 15.86
N GLU A 94 -27.29 8.19 15.64
CA GLU A 94 -25.99 8.82 15.47
C GLU A 94 -25.34 9.02 16.83
N SER A 95 -24.12 8.49 16.98
CA SER A 95 -23.46 8.50 18.29
C SER A 95 -22.92 9.86 18.70
N ASN A 96 -22.74 10.83 17.77
CA ASN A 96 -22.30 12.22 18.02
C ASN A 96 -22.45 13.08 16.74
N GLU A 97 -22.65 14.39 16.88
CA GLU A 97 -22.48 15.37 15.79
C GLU A 97 -21.00 15.79 15.73
N THR A 98 -20.30 15.41 14.66
CA THR A 98 -18.90 15.80 14.42
C THR A 98 -18.72 16.21 12.96
N SER A 99 -17.76 17.09 12.64
CA SER A 99 -17.38 17.40 11.25
C SER A 99 -16.58 16.28 10.58
N TYR A 100 -16.11 15.30 11.36
CA TYR A 100 -15.27 14.20 10.88
C TYR A 100 -16.07 13.20 10.03
N VAL A 101 -15.82 13.11 8.74
CA VAL A 101 -16.48 12.16 7.84
C VAL A 101 -16.19 10.71 8.22
N GLN A 102 -17.23 9.86 8.22
CA GLN A 102 -17.17 8.39 8.34
C GLN A 102 -18.23 7.73 7.45
N TYR A 103 -17.98 7.73 6.15
CA TYR A 103 -18.96 7.26 5.17
C TYR A 103 -18.61 5.86 4.70
N TYR A 104 -19.61 4.99 4.70
CA TYR A 104 -19.52 3.65 4.14
C TYR A 104 -20.34 3.56 2.85
N GLU A 105 -19.71 3.07 1.79
CA GLU A 105 -20.39 2.56 0.60
C GLU A 105 -20.14 1.05 0.55
N VAL A 106 -21.21 0.25 0.68
CA VAL A 106 -21.13 -1.21 0.74
C VAL A 106 -21.91 -1.79 -0.43
N GLU A 107 -21.25 -2.59 -1.25
CA GLU A 107 -21.87 -3.28 -2.39
C GLU A 107 -21.91 -4.78 -2.13
N ILE A 108 -23.11 -5.37 -2.13
CA ILE A 108 -23.35 -6.80 -1.85
C ILE A 108 -24.10 -7.39 -3.05
N ASP A 109 -23.47 -8.28 -3.81
CA ASP A 109 -24.07 -8.92 -4.99
C ASP A 109 -24.73 -7.90 -5.94
N ASN A 110 -24.03 -6.80 -6.22
CA ASN A 110 -24.47 -5.63 -7.01
C ASN A 110 -25.53 -4.72 -6.35
N ARG A 111 -25.91 -4.96 -5.10
CA ARG A 111 -26.78 -4.05 -4.33
C ARG A 111 -25.92 -3.04 -3.58
N ASN A 112 -26.17 -1.75 -3.81
CA ASN A 112 -25.41 -0.67 -3.17
C ASN A 112 -26.12 -0.10 -1.94
N LEU A 113 -25.41 -0.04 -0.82
CA LEU A 113 -25.83 0.57 0.44
C LEU A 113 -24.93 1.78 0.72
N LYS A 114 -25.54 2.94 0.97
CA LYS A 114 -24.83 4.15 1.37
C LYS A 114 -25.19 4.50 2.80
N ILE A 115 -24.19 4.60 3.67
CA ILE A 115 -24.37 4.91 5.09
C ILE A 115 -23.49 6.13 5.40
N PHE A 116 -24.13 7.30 5.38
CA PHE A 116 -23.50 8.60 5.60
C PHE A 116 -23.89 9.14 6.98
N LYS A 117 -23.75 8.29 8.00
CA LYS A 117 -24.13 8.54 9.38
C LYS A 117 -23.13 7.90 10.34
N PHE A 118 -22.99 8.50 11.52
CA PHE A 118 -22.14 8.00 12.60
C PHE A 118 -22.81 6.87 13.38
N CYS A 119 -22.96 5.73 12.74
CA CYS A 119 -23.51 4.54 13.39
C CYS A 119 -22.47 3.86 14.29
N ASP A 120 -22.91 3.26 15.40
CA ASP A 120 -22.06 2.42 16.24
C ASP A 120 -21.77 1.06 15.57
N TRP A 121 -20.68 1.01 14.80
CA TRP A 121 -20.20 -0.23 14.17
C TRP A 121 -19.61 -1.25 15.16
N LYS A 122 -19.58 -0.95 16.46
CA LYS A 122 -18.99 -1.78 17.51
C LYS A 122 -17.56 -2.20 17.15
N SER A 123 -17.25 -3.50 17.21
CA SER A 123 -15.96 -4.05 16.79
C SER A 123 -15.85 -4.28 15.27
N LEU A 124 -16.92 -4.10 14.50
CA LEU A 124 -16.98 -4.39 13.06
C LEU A 124 -16.69 -3.15 12.19
N THR A 125 -15.85 -2.23 12.67
CA THR A 125 -15.39 -1.09 11.88
C THR A 125 -14.54 -1.56 10.69
N PHE A 126 -14.43 -0.73 9.66
CA PHE A 126 -13.55 -1.00 8.51
C PHE A 126 -12.13 -1.37 8.97
N GLN A 127 -11.55 -0.57 9.88
CA GLN A 127 -10.18 -0.76 10.36
C GLN A 127 -9.99 -2.09 11.09
N ASN A 128 -10.97 -2.53 11.89
CA ASN A 128 -10.88 -3.79 12.61
C ASN A 128 -10.98 -4.98 11.67
N LEU A 129 -11.92 -4.95 10.72
CA LEU A 129 -12.05 -5.99 9.69
C LEU A 129 -10.78 -6.10 8.86
N GLU A 130 -10.27 -4.95 8.39
CA GLU A 130 -9.07 -4.91 7.57
C GLU A 130 -7.84 -5.42 8.33
N LYS A 131 -7.63 -4.97 9.58
CA LYS A 131 -6.53 -5.44 10.41
C LYS A 131 -6.61 -6.94 10.69
N GLU A 132 -7.81 -7.47 10.96
CA GLU A 132 -7.99 -8.90 11.20
C GLU A 132 -7.69 -9.73 9.95
N ILE A 133 -8.22 -9.32 8.80
CA ILE A 133 -8.18 -10.11 7.56
C ILE A 133 -6.79 -10.02 6.91
N PHE A 134 -6.19 -8.83 6.92
CA PHE A 134 -4.92 -8.53 6.23
C PHE A 134 -3.75 -8.38 7.20
N GLU A 135 -3.82 -8.98 8.39
CA GLU A 135 -2.77 -8.86 9.41
C GLU A 135 -1.39 -9.28 8.89
N SER A 136 -1.31 -10.46 8.25
CA SER A 136 -0.07 -10.98 7.68
C SER A 136 0.47 -10.05 6.60
N TYR A 137 -0.42 -9.49 5.78
CA TYR A 137 -0.05 -8.53 4.75
C TYR A 137 0.62 -7.29 5.35
N PHE A 138 0.05 -6.70 6.38
CA PHE A 138 0.64 -5.53 7.06
C PHE A 138 1.95 -5.86 7.78
N LYS A 139 2.12 -7.09 8.28
CA LYS A 139 3.38 -7.54 8.89
C LYS A 139 4.51 -7.71 7.86
N GLU A 140 4.18 -8.18 6.66
CA GLU A 140 5.18 -8.47 5.62
C GLU A 140 5.54 -7.24 4.77
N MET A 141 4.59 -6.31 4.58
CA MET A 141 4.74 -5.15 3.72
C MET A 141 6.00 -4.30 3.99
N PRO A 142 6.38 -3.97 5.25
CA PRO A 142 7.58 -3.18 5.52
C PRO A 142 8.87 -3.84 5.00
N ASN A 143 8.95 -5.17 5.09
CA ASN A 143 10.10 -5.92 4.57
C ASN A 143 10.10 -5.89 3.03
N LYS A 144 8.94 -6.02 2.40
CA LYS A 144 8.80 -5.91 0.94
C LYS A 144 9.16 -4.53 0.41
N ILE A 145 8.77 -3.47 1.10
CA ILE A 145 9.17 -2.09 0.78
C ILE A 145 10.70 -1.94 0.89
N LYS A 146 11.31 -2.49 1.95
CA LYS A 146 12.76 -2.45 2.16
C LYS A 146 13.52 -3.21 1.08
N GLU A 147 13.07 -4.43 0.72
CA GLU A 147 13.64 -5.25 -0.34
C GLU A 147 13.56 -4.56 -1.71
N PHE A 148 12.38 -4.00 -2.03
CA PHE A 148 12.15 -3.25 -3.26
C PHE A 148 13.06 -2.03 -3.38
N ASN A 149 13.12 -1.21 -2.33
CA ASN A 149 14.01 -0.06 -2.27
C ASN A 149 15.48 -0.47 -2.42
N ALA A 150 15.95 -1.46 -1.67
CA ALA A 150 17.32 -1.94 -1.77
C ALA A 150 17.66 -2.45 -3.18
N SER A 151 16.73 -3.13 -3.85
CA SER A 151 16.90 -3.61 -5.22
C SER A 151 17.07 -2.46 -6.22
N LEU A 152 16.22 -1.42 -6.15
CA LEU A 152 16.29 -0.28 -7.06
C LEU A 152 17.48 0.64 -6.74
N SER A 153 17.74 0.93 -5.46
CA SER A 153 18.88 1.73 -5.02
C SER A 153 20.22 1.16 -5.51
N LYS A 154 20.37 -0.17 -5.56
CA LYS A 154 21.58 -0.82 -6.09
C LYS A 154 21.87 -0.43 -7.55
N ARG A 155 20.85 -0.20 -8.37
CA ARG A 155 21.00 0.22 -9.77
C ARG A 155 21.44 1.68 -9.89
N LEU A 156 20.95 2.52 -8.98
CA LEU A 156 21.28 3.95 -8.94
C LEU A 156 22.72 4.22 -8.51
N VAL A 157 23.36 3.37 -7.71
CA VAL A 157 24.68 3.70 -7.12
C VAL A 157 25.69 4.16 -8.18
N GLY A 158 26.28 5.33 -7.95
CA GLY A 158 27.29 5.93 -8.81
C GLY A 158 27.03 7.39 -9.12
N LYS A 159 27.85 7.94 -10.03
CA LYS A 159 27.77 9.32 -10.51
C LYS A 159 26.98 9.39 -11.81
N TRP A 160 26.20 10.45 -11.97
CA TRP A 160 25.28 10.64 -13.08
C TRP A 160 25.32 12.09 -13.57
N MET A 161 25.35 12.25 -14.89
CA MET A 161 25.23 13.53 -15.55
C MET A 161 23.78 13.80 -15.89
N GLU A 162 23.31 15.01 -15.62
CA GLU A 162 21.95 15.44 -15.94
C GLU A 162 21.90 16.02 -17.36
N ASN A 163 20.85 15.72 -18.12
CA ASN A 163 20.56 16.41 -19.38
C ASN A 163 20.12 17.87 -19.14
N GLU A 164 19.41 18.11 -18.05
CA GLU A 164 18.94 19.40 -17.58
C GLU A 164 19.08 19.47 -16.07
N LYS A 165 19.51 20.62 -15.56
CA LYS A 165 19.71 20.81 -14.13
C LYS A 165 18.40 20.68 -13.37
N LEU A 166 18.39 19.93 -12.27
CA LEU A 166 17.23 19.74 -11.39
C LEU A 166 16.45 21.04 -11.11
N GLU A 167 17.15 22.14 -10.81
CA GLU A 167 16.55 23.45 -10.51
C GLU A 167 15.80 24.11 -11.68
N ASN A 168 16.01 23.65 -12.91
CA ASN A 168 15.36 24.16 -14.12
C ASN A 168 14.20 23.29 -14.61
N LEU A 169 14.02 22.10 -14.01
CA LEU A 169 13.00 21.16 -14.45
C LEU A 169 11.60 21.76 -14.26
N LYS A 170 10.77 21.56 -15.30
CA LYS A 170 9.36 21.92 -15.27
C LYS A 170 8.51 20.72 -14.87
N LEU A 171 7.30 20.98 -14.40
CA LEU A 171 6.31 19.91 -14.21
C LEU A 171 6.09 19.17 -15.54
N GLU A 172 5.97 17.85 -15.47
CA GLU A 172 5.81 16.91 -16.60
C GLU A 172 7.01 16.80 -17.55
N SER A 173 8.15 17.45 -17.22
CA SER A 173 9.36 17.37 -18.04
C SER A 173 10.16 16.09 -17.78
N GLU A 174 10.87 15.62 -18.81
CA GLU A 174 11.74 14.44 -18.72
C GLU A 174 13.13 14.83 -18.19
N TRP A 175 13.54 14.19 -17.11
CA TRP A 175 14.88 14.28 -16.55
C TRP A 175 15.64 13.00 -16.84
N ILE A 176 16.71 13.13 -17.62
CA ILE A 176 17.54 12.02 -18.07
C ILE A 176 18.91 12.13 -17.40
N LEU A 177 19.28 11.06 -16.70
CA LEU A 177 20.55 10.93 -16.01
C LEU A 177 21.38 9.85 -16.70
N GLU A 178 22.58 10.21 -17.16
CA GLU A 178 23.51 9.27 -17.79
C GLU A 178 24.67 8.95 -16.86
N LYS A 179 24.96 7.65 -16.68
CA LYS A 179 25.99 7.22 -15.75
C LYS A 179 27.37 7.60 -16.26
N ILE A 180 28.16 8.24 -15.41
CA ILE A 180 29.55 8.60 -15.73
C ILE A 180 30.53 7.71 -14.98
N PRO A 181 31.77 7.55 -15.48
CA PRO A 181 32.82 6.82 -14.79
C PRO A 181 33.07 7.38 -13.38
N ALA A 182 33.38 6.50 -12.42
CA ALA A 182 33.62 6.90 -11.03
C ALA A 182 34.80 7.90 -10.89
N ASN A 183 35.80 7.77 -11.77
CA ASN A 183 36.98 8.64 -11.87
C ASN A 183 36.75 9.89 -12.74
N SER A 184 35.51 10.19 -13.14
CA SER A 184 35.19 11.41 -13.88
C SER A 184 35.57 12.67 -13.08
N GLU A 185 36.15 13.65 -13.77
CA GLU A 185 36.50 14.98 -13.27
C GLU A 185 35.36 16.00 -13.45
N ALA A 186 34.14 15.54 -13.79
CA ALA A 186 32.99 16.42 -13.95
C ALA A 186 32.73 17.22 -12.66
N GLN A 187 32.55 18.53 -12.81
CA GLN A 187 32.33 19.45 -11.69
C GLN A 187 30.87 19.53 -11.24
N GLU A 188 29.95 19.06 -12.07
CA GLU A 188 28.52 19.02 -11.79
C GLU A 188 28.01 17.62 -12.08
N TYR A 189 27.39 16.97 -11.10
CA TYR A 189 26.81 15.62 -11.24
C TYR A 189 25.92 15.27 -10.05
N PHE A 190 25.01 14.32 -10.25
CA PHE A 190 24.31 13.63 -9.18
C PHE A 190 25.05 12.38 -8.76
N GLU A 191 25.18 12.14 -7.46
CA GLU A 191 25.77 10.91 -6.92
C GLU A 191 24.77 10.20 -6.01
N PHE A 192 24.38 8.99 -6.39
CA PHE A 192 23.54 8.14 -5.54
C PHE A 192 24.43 7.19 -4.75
N LEU A 193 24.17 7.17 -3.44
CA LEU A 193 24.87 6.40 -2.43
C LEU A 193 23.90 5.43 -1.74
N GLN A 194 24.47 4.36 -1.17
CA GLN A 194 23.72 3.41 -0.35
C GLN A 194 23.49 3.97 1.07
N PRO A 195 22.35 3.63 1.71
CA PRO A 195 21.23 2.87 1.15
C PRO A 195 20.30 3.74 0.26
N GLN A 196 20.16 5.02 0.59
CA GLN A 196 19.08 5.90 0.13
C GLN A 196 19.50 7.38 0.22
N LYS A 197 20.77 7.67 -0.06
CA LYS A 197 21.33 9.03 0.01
C LYS A 197 21.74 9.49 -1.38
N ALA A 198 21.46 10.72 -1.74
CA ALA A 198 21.97 11.33 -2.97
C ALA A 198 22.66 12.66 -2.67
N ILE A 199 23.64 13.00 -3.51
CA ILE A 199 24.39 14.25 -3.41
C ILE A 199 24.37 14.91 -4.78
N LEU A 200 23.86 16.12 -4.81
CA LEU A 200 23.97 16.98 -5.96
C LEU A 200 25.23 17.82 -5.84
N ASN A 201 26.18 17.63 -6.75
CA ASN A 201 27.41 18.42 -6.81
C ASN A 201 27.22 19.53 -7.85
N ARG A 202 27.48 20.78 -7.45
CA ARG A 202 27.35 21.98 -8.29
C ARG A 202 28.54 22.90 -8.04
N LYS A 203 29.57 22.84 -8.89
CA LYS A 203 30.73 23.78 -8.85
C LYS A 203 31.36 23.96 -7.45
N GLY A 204 31.44 22.89 -6.67
CA GLY A 204 32.01 22.90 -5.31
C GLY A 204 30.97 22.93 -4.19
N GLU A 205 29.71 23.24 -4.50
CA GLU A 205 28.60 23.12 -3.56
C GLU A 205 27.99 21.71 -3.59
N LYS A 206 27.44 21.29 -2.44
CA LYS A 206 26.83 19.97 -2.26
C LYS A 206 25.47 20.12 -1.61
N ILE A 207 24.44 19.61 -2.29
CA ILE A 207 23.09 19.50 -1.74
C ILE A 207 22.80 18.03 -1.49
N TYR A 208 22.42 17.71 -0.25
CA TYR A 208 22.18 16.34 0.20
C TYR A 208 20.70 16.02 0.16
N TYR A 209 20.38 14.83 -0.33
CA TYR A 209 19.02 14.31 -0.41
C TYR A 209 18.92 12.92 0.22
N ASP A 210 17.75 12.65 0.79
CA ASP A 210 17.27 11.32 1.11
C ASP A 210 16.27 10.90 0.05
N TYR A 211 16.44 9.71 -0.52
CA TYR A 211 15.55 9.24 -1.56
C TYR A 211 14.89 7.91 -1.22
N GLN A 212 13.68 7.71 -1.70
CA GLN A 212 12.98 6.44 -1.57
C GLN A 212 12.10 6.18 -2.79
N PHE A 213 11.92 4.91 -3.10
CA PHE A 213 10.97 4.45 -4.09
C PHE A 213 9.68 4.00 -3.43
N TYR A 214 8.57 4.32 -4.07
CA TYR A 214 7.25 3.79 -3.73
C TYR A 214 6.49 3.43 -4.99
N ILE A 215 5.41 2.66 -4.83
CA ILE A 215 4.50 2.33 -5.92
C ILE A 215 3.16 2.98 -5.59
N ASP A 216 2.65 3.78 -6.51
CA ASP A 216 1.31 4.35 -6.44
C ASP A 216 0.54 4.01 -7.72
N ASN A 217 -0.64 3.40 -7.57
CA ASN A 217 -1.46 2.88 -8.67
C ASN A 217 -0.65 2.04 -9.69
N GLY A 218 0.35 1.33 -9.17
CA GLY A 218 1.22 0.51 -9.96
C GLY A 218 2.27 1.25 -10.80
N VAL A 219 2.45 2.53 -10.59
CA VAL A 219 3.54 3.33 -11.14
C VAL A 219 4.64 3.40 -10.08
N THR A 220 5.89 3.13 -10.48
CA THR A 220 7.04 3.34 -9.60
C THR A 220 7.41 4.81 -9.59
N ASN A 221 7.52 5.37 -8.39
CA ASN A 221 7.90 6.75 -8.16
C ASN A 221 9.16 6.81 -7.31
N LEU A 222 9.98 7.82 -7.56
CA LEU A 222 11.14 8.22 -6.76
C LEU A 222 10.79 9.55 -6.09
N VAL A 223 10.88 9.61 -4.77
CA VAL A 223 10.85 10.89 -4.04
C VAL A 223 12.23 11.17 -3.47
N MET A 224 12.65 12.43 -3.54
CA MET A 224 13.91 12.93 -3.02
C MET A 224 13.62 14.11 -2.11
N ASN A 225 13.94 14.00 -0.82
CA ASN A 225 13.75 15.05 0.16
C ASN A 225 15.11 15.64 0.54
N GLY A 226 15.20 16.95 0.75
CA GLY A 226 16.41 17.56 1.30
C GLY A 226 16.78 16.97 2.66
N ASP A 227 18.08 16.70 2.89
CA ASP A 227 18.60 16.36 4.21
C ASP A 227 18.87 17.65 4.99
N ASP A 228 17.86 18.18 5.67
CA ASP A 228 17.91 19.46 6.43
C ASP A 228 19.13 19.52 7.35
N LYS A 229 19.53 18.40 7.96
CA LYS A 229 20.69 18.36 8.87
C LYS A 229 22.01 18.63 8.18
N LYS A 230 22.14 18.23 6.91
CA LYS A 230 23.37 18.39 6.12
C LYS A 230 23.38 19.64 5.27
N ASN A 231 22.20 20.12 4.88
CA ASN A 231 22.05 21.34 4.08
C ASN A 231 22.04 22.61 4.94
N GLY A 232 21.93 22.50 6.26
CA GLY A 232 21.96 23.65 7.17
C GLY A 232 20.59 24.32 7.29
N GLU A 233 20.55 25.65 7.28
CA GLU A 233 19.29 26.42 7.38
C GLU A 233 18.55 26.58 6.04
N GLU A 234 19.15 26.13 4.94
CA GLU A 234 18.56 26.27 3.61
C GLU A 234 17.49 25.19 3.38
N PHE A 235 16.26 25.64 3.16
CA PHE A 235 15.14 24.75 2.85
C PHE A 235 15.26 24.22 1.42
N ILE A 236 15.40 22.90 1.29
CA ILE A 236 15.49 22.22 -0.01
C ILE A 236 14.17 21.53 -0.31
N TYR A 237 13.52 21.95 -1.39
CA TYR A 237 12.25 21.37 -1.83
C TYR A 237 12.38 19.88 -2.19
N GLY A 238 11.44 19.10 -1.66
CA GLY A 238 11.26 17.71 -2.05
C GLY A 238 10.86 17.59 -3.53
N GLN A 239 11.43 16.60 -4.21
CA GLN A 239 11.19 16.31 -5.61
C GLN A 239 10.47 14.99 -5.73
N HIS A 240 9.49 14.92 -6.62
CA HIS A 240 8.73 13.71 -6.90
C HIS A 240 8.89 13.39 -8.38
N PHE A 241 9.20 12.14 -8.69
CA PHE A 241 9.39 11.69 -10.05
C PHE A 241 8.67 10.38 -10.29
N LYS A 242 8.01 10.28 -11.44
CA LYS A 242 7.65 9.01 -12.04
C LYS A 242 8.89 8.38 -12.68
N VAL A 243 9.17 7.12 -12.36
CA VAL A 243 10.28 6.37 -12.96
C VAL A 243 9.81 5.77 -14.28
N VAL A 244 10.37 6.25 -15.40
CA VAL A 244 10.09 5.74 -16.75
C VAL A 244 11.09 4.65 -17.13
N GLU A 245 12.36 4.87 -16.83
CA GLU A 245 13.44 3.93 -17.13
C GLU A 245 14.48 3.91 -16.01
N LEU A 246 14.96 2.71 -15.68
CA LEU A 246 16.03 2.51 -14.70
C LEU A 246 16.95 1.37 -15.15
N THR A 247 18.02 1.72 -15.87
CA THR A 247 19.07 0.80 -16.32
C THR A 247 20.38 1.04 -15.58
N ASN A 248 21.41 0.28 -15.93
CA ASN A 248 22.75 0.45 -15.36
C ASN A 248 23.51 1.66 -15.93
N SER A 249 23.03 2.26 -17.02
CA SER A 249 23.70 3.36 -17.73
C SER A 249 22.83 4.61 -17.87
N GLN A 250 21.52 4.49 -17.74
CA GLN A 250 20.59 5.61 -17.87
C GLN A 250 19.43 5.50 -16.86
N ILE A 251 19.00 6.65 -16.33
CA ILE A 251 17.75 6.80 -15.59
C ILE A 251 16.91 7.83 -16.35
N LYS A 252 15.63 7.51 -16.55
CA LYS A 252 14.65 8.44 -17.13
C LYS A 252 13.52 8.66 -16.14
N LEU A 253 13.34 9.91 -15.74
CA LEU A 253 12.38 10.37 -14.75
C LEU A 253 11.44 11.39 -15.39
N VAL A 254 10.21 11.49 -14.89
CA VAL A 254 9.26 12.56 -15.24
C VAL A 254 8.84 13.24 -13.96
N HIS A 255 9.04 14.57 -13.88
CA HIS A 255 8.70 15.39 -12.72
C HIS A 255 7.20 15.61 -12.58
#